data_AF-A0A1V6M1G9-F1
#
_entry.id   AF-A0A1V6M1G9-F1
#
_cell.length_a   1.000
_cell.length_b   1.000
_cell.length_c   1.000
_cell.angle_alpha   90.00
_cell.angle_beta   90.00
_cell.angle_gamma   90.00
#
_symmetry.space_group_name_H-M   'P 1'
#
loop_
_entity.id
_entity.type
_entity.pdbx_description
1 polymer ?
#
loop_
_entity_poly.entity_id
_entity_poly.type
_entity_poly.pdbx_seq_one_letter_code
_entity_poly.pdbx_strand_id
1 'polypeptide(L)'
;MVDIKVYDLGDGLYGETSSFWNYINLNSKQVVNNACKRKTTPAHELWHRVQYAFGYVSGTPNMKWIVEATASWSQAFTNRGVRDYMGRMNEGLNVPDLALIEGRSYNACHLWIYLERRCTYLAIKKVWSTYETNGKDAKAALDTVVNDRLGIGFDKFIVEWSKTNYIKDLGGAGVYSYVENKKTKTSCDVVYGPLVLVPRTSVDIDSTSLYTDAGNVSSYGADYYEFNLDTTDQDLNNLQITVDGAGVNSSFVDISSSLKKKITDGTNTKEVYLTTFKPGKLSRVGVIVGGGSAGVDYTIEAKACANLDITGTWDDVYGYVYNLTLEGKKVSGTVDTGGCGVWNVRGTYTMSPSKLNFTATNPNYQNGNDGCTLWFKYRTALATCDSIEGTWRNYSGYSGSFTMWKRPEGEAVSRAVMAGCAEGHITTGPCAEGSQGITPTSVKE
;
A
#
# COMPACT_ATOMS: atom_id res chain seq x y z
N MET A 1 -17.99 -36.85 -25.69
CA MET A 1 -16.71 -37.59 -25.63
C MET A 1 -15.63 -36.68 -26.21
N VAL A 2 -14.47 -36.53 -25.57
CA VAL A 2 -13.34 -35.71 -26.09
C VAL A 2 -12.27 -36.68 -26.57
N ASP A 3 -11.82 -36.52 -27.81
CA ASP A 3 -10.75 -37.39 -28.35
C ASP A 3 -9.37 -36.89 -27.91
N ILE A 4 -8.46 -37.81 -27.59
CA ILE A 4 -7.06 -37.48 -27.33
C ILE A 4 -6.23 -37.98 -28.50
N LYS A 5 -5.57 -37.05 -29.21
CA LYS A 5 -4.70 -37.35 -30.34
C LYS A 5 -3.25 -37.11 -29.96
N VAL A 6 -2.38 -38.02 -30.37
CA VAL A 6 -0.95 -38.00 -30.04
C VAL A 6 -0.15 -38.07 -31.33
N TYR A 7 0.56 -37.00 -31.67
CA TYR A 7 1.42 -36.90 -32.84
C TYR A 7 2.43 -35.76 -32.67
N ASP A 8 3.38 -35.62 -33.58
CA ASP A 8 4.39 -34.55 -33.53
C ASP A 8 3.75 -33.20 -33.89
N LEU A 9 3.76 -32.25 -32.95
CA LEU A 9 3.24 -30.88 -33.14
C LEU A 9 4.33 -29.89 -33.53
N GLY A 10 5.57 -30.36 -33.77
CA GLY A 10 6.73 -29.52 -33.97
C GLY A 10 7.32 -28.98 -32.67
N ASP A 11 8.37 -28.17 -32.80
CA ASP A 11 9.07 -27.61 -31.65
C ASP A 11 8.30 -26.43 -31.05
N GLY A 12 8.17 -26.43 -29.72
CA GLY A 12 7.63 -25.31 -28.93
C GLY A 12 6.20 -25.51 -28.45
N LEU A 13 5.49 -26.53 -28.94
CA LEU A 13 4.13 -26.88 -28.49
C LEU A 13 4.13 -28.18 -27.70
N TYR A 14 3.62 -28.14 -26.47
CA TYR A 14 3.42 -29.34 -25.66
C TYR A 14 2.04 -29.96 -25.92
N GLY A 15 1.01 -29.15 -26.04
CA GLY A 15 -0.35 -29.58 -26.33
C GLY A 15 -1.16 -28.41 -26.87
N GLU A 16 -2.33 -28.72 -27.42
CA GLU A 16 -3.29 -27.70 -27.84
C GLU A 16 -4.71 -28.26 -27.85
N THR A 17 -5.66 -27.35 -27.66
CA THR A 17 -7.08 -27.56 -27.94
C THR A 17 -7.71 -26.23 -28.37
N SER A 18 -8.90 -26.30 -28.98
CA SER A 18 -9.69 -25.13 -29.32
C SER A 18 -11.18 -25.38 -29.09
N SER A 19 -11.93 -24.31 -28.88
CA SER A 19 -13.40 -24.33 -28.82
C SER A 19 -14.05 -24.73 -30.15
N PHE A 20 -13.31 -24.66 -31.27
CA PHE A 20 -13.83 -24.99 -32.61
C PHE A 20 -13.79 -26.49 -32.94
N TRP A 21 -13.17 -27.31 -32.09
CA TRP A 21 -13.13 -28.76 -32.25
C TRP A 21 -13.31 -29.47 -30.91
N ASN A 22 -13.36 -30.81 -30.95
CA ASN A 22 -13.69 -31.63 -29.78
C ASN A 22 -12.62 -32.70 -29.46
N TYR A 23 -11.37 -32.33 -29.66
CA TYR A 23 -10.21 -33.17 -29.36
C TYR A 23 -9.08 -32.34 -28.72
N ILE A 24 -8.20 -33.01 -27.99
CA ILE A 24 -6.94 -32.47 -27.47
C ILE A 24 -5.81 -33.11 -28.27
N ASN A 25 -4.87 -32.28 -28.74
CA ASN A 25 -3.62 -32.77 -29.31
C ASN A 25 -2.52 -32.72 -28.24
N LEU A 26 -1.73 -33.79 -28.15
CA LEU A 26 -0.55 -33.87 -27.28
C LEU A 26 0.69 -34.17 -28.13
N ASN A 27 1.77 -33.42 -27.88
CA ASN A 27 3.01 -33.59 -28.63
C ASN A 27 3.70 -34.92 -28.28
N SER A 28 3.86 -35.78 -29.29
CA SER A 28 4.52 -37.08 -29.16
C SER A 28 5.99 -36.99 -28.74
N LYS A 29 6.73 -35.96 -29.15
CA LYS A 29 8.13 -35.76 -28.80
C LYS A 29 8.31 -35.09 -27.44
N GLN A 30 7.55 -34.04 -27.16
CA GLN A 30 7.75 -33.20 -25.97
C GLN A 30 6.95 -33.63 -24.74
N VAL A 31 5.76 -34.22 -24.94
CA VAL A 31 4.89 -34.67 -23.85
C VAL A 31 5.07 -36.16 -23.62
N VAL A 32 4.88 -37.01 -24.62
CA VAL A 32 4.88 -38.48 -24.40
C VAL A 32 6.22 -38.98 -23.85
N ASN A 33 7.34 -38.41 -24.28
CA ASN A 33 8.66 -38.82 -23.81
C ASN A 33 9.06 -38.19 -22.46
N ASN A 34 8.32 -37.20 -21.96
CA ASN A 34 8.61 -36.52 -20.71
C ASN A 34 7.59 -36.89 -19.61
N ALA A 35 8.03 -37.66 -18.61
CA ALA A 35 7.15 -38.17 -17.56
C ALA A 35 6.40 -37.08 -16.76
N CYS A 36 6.96 -35.88 -16.64
CA CYS A 36 6.30 -34.76 -15.97
C CYS A 36 5.30 -34.08 -16.88
N LYS A 37 5.66 -33.80 -18.13
CA LYS A 37 4.74 -33.19 -19.10
C LYS A 37 3.56 -34.09 -19.43
N ARG A 38 3.73 -35.43 -19.43
CA ARG A 38 2.60 -36.38 -19.47
C ARG A 38 1.58 -36.20 -18.36
N LYS A 39 1.97 -35.61 -17.23
CA LYS A 39 1.08 -35.36 -16.09
C LYS A 39 0.47 -33.96 -16.14
N THR A 40 1.28 -32.94 -16.46
CA THR A 40 0.87 -31.55 -16.37
C THR A 40 0.20 -31.03 -17.64
N THR A 41 0.70 -31.38 -18.83
CA THR A 41 0.12 -30.91 -20.10
C THR A 41 -1.30 -31.41 -20.32
N PRO A 42 -1.63 -32.71 -20.17
CA PRO A 42 -3.01 -33.15 -20.34
C PRO A 42 -3.99 -32.50 -19.34
N ALA A 43 -3.53 -32.20 -18.11
CA ALA A 43 -4.35 -31.47 -17.15
C ALA A 43 -4.65 -30.03 -17.61
N HIS A 44 -3.62 -29.34 -18.14
CA HIS A 44 -3.74 -28.01 -18.74
C HIS A 44 -4.75 -28.00 -19.90
N GLU A 45 -4.57 -28.88 -20.87
CA GLU A 45 -5.44 -28.95 -22.06
C GLU A 45 -6.87 -29.39 -21.71
N LEU A 46 -7.03 -30.30 -20.75
CA LEU A 46 -8.34 -30.71 -20.27
C LEU A 46 -9.07 -29.55 -19.57
N TRP A 47 -8.35 -28.71 -18.83
CA TRP A 47 -8.94 -27.52 -18.22
C TRP A 47 -9.45 -26.54 -19.27
N HIS A 48 -8.74 -26.35 -20.39
CA HIS A 48 -9.29 -25.57 -21.51
C HIS A 48 -10.63 -26.11 -22.01
N ARG A 49 -10.82 -27.44 -22.07
CA ARG A 49 -12.13 -28.04 -22.39
C ARG A 49 -13.22 -27.67 -21.39
N VAL A 50 -12.88 -27.62 -20.10
CA VAL A 50 -13.81 -27.16 -19.05
C VAL A 50 -14.19 -25.69 -19.28
N GLN A 51 -13.23 -24.84 -19.63
CA GLN A 51 -13.50 -23.42 -19.93
C GLN A 51 -14.42 -23.27 -21.15
N TYR A 52 -14.23 -24.07 -22.20
CA TYR A 52 -15.12 -24.06 -23.38
C TYR A 52 -16.54 -24.52 -23.03
N ALA A 53 -16.69 -25.44 -22.08
CA ALA A 53 -18.01 -25.85 -21.59
C ALA A 53 -18.76 -24.70 -20.89
N PHE A 54 -18.04 -23.73 -20.29
CA PHE A 54 -18.60 -22.48 -19.76
C PHE A 54 -18.79 -21.38 -20.84
N GLY A 55 -18.57 -21.72 -22.11
CA GLY A 55 -18.80 -20.86 -23.26
C GLY A 55 -17.65 -19.89 -23.57
N TYR A 56 -16.43 -20.15 -23.11
CA TYR A 56 -15.24 -19.45 -23.61
C TYR A 56 -14.99 -19.82 -25.08
N VAL A 57 -14.66 -18.82 -25.92
CA VAL A 57 -14.29 -19.01 -27.33
C VAL A 57 -12.79 -18.77 -27.51
N SER A 58 -12.11 -19.70 -28.16
CA SER A 58 -10.66 -19.60 -28.39
C SER A 58 -10.32 -18.36 -29.20
N GLY A 59 -9.30 -17.62 -28.76
CA GLY A 59 -8.86 -16.38 -29.41
C GLY A 59 -9.60 -15.12 -28.97
N THR A 60 -10.57 -15.19 -28.05
CA THR A 60 -11.16 -13.97 -27.46
C THR A 60 -10.05 -13.09 -26.87
N PRO A 61 -9.94 -11.81 -27.28
CA PRO A 61 -8.93 -10.87 -26.77
C PRO A 61 -8.98 -10.72 -25.25
N ASN A 62 -7.84 -10.39 -24.63
CA ASN A 62 -7.76 -10.01 -23.21
C ASN A 62 -8.25 -11.08 -22.20
N MET A 63 -8.27 -12.35 -22.61
CA MET A 63 -8.70 -13.47 -21.78
C MET A 63 -7.54 -14.35 -21.27
N LYS A 64 -6.30 -14.14 -21.74
CA LYS A 64 -5.17 -15.03 -21.42
C LYS A 64 -4.87 -15.10 -19.92
N TRP A 65 -5.04 -14.00 -19.20
CA TRP A 65 -4.81 -13.89 -17.75
C TRP A 65 -5.74 -14.75 -16.89
N ILE A 66 -6.88 -15.18 -17.44
CA ILE A 66 -7.82 -16.11 -16.81
C ILE A 66 -7.75 -17.49 -17.46
N VAL A 67 -7.65 -17.56 -18.79
CA VAL A 67 -7.65 -18.80 -19.58
C VAL A 67 -6.37 -19.60 -19.35
N GLU A 68 -5.21 -19.07 -19.73
CA GLU A 68 -3.92 -19.77 -19.61
C GLU A 68 -3.48 -19.89 -18.15
N ALA A 69 -3.83 -18.89 -17.35
CA ALA A 69 -3.48 -18.84 -15.95
C ALA A 69 -4.26 -19.86 -15.10
N THR A 70 -5.57 -20.03 -15.33
CA THR A 70 -6.34 -21.08 -14.63
C THR A 70 -6.02 -22.48 -15.16
N ALA A 71 -5.67 -22.61 -16.44
CA ALA A 71 -5.15 -23.87 -16.98
C ALA A 71 -3.80 -24.23 -16.33
N SER A 72 -2.91 -23.26 -16.12
CA SER A 72 -1.67 -23.44 -15.36
C SER A 72 -1.93 -23.79 -13.89
N TRP A 73 -2.91 -23.13 -13.25
CA TRP A 73 -3.33 -23.45 -11.89
C TRP A 73 -3.81 -24.91 -11.76
N SER A 74 -4.53 -25.43 -12.76
CA SER A 74 -5.03 -26.80 -12.75
C SER A 74 -3.90 -27.83 -12.60
N GLN A 75 -2.69 -27.51 -13.08
CA GLN A 75 -1.50 -28.33 -12.92
C GLN A 75 -1.05 -28.39 -11.45
N ALA A 76 -1.18 -27.28 -10.71
CA ALA A 76 -0.90 -27.24 -9.27
C ALA A 76 -1.92 -28.06 -8.47
N PHE A 77 -3.19 -27.99 -8.87
CA PHE A 77 -4.29 -28.72 -8.22
C PHE A 77 -4.19 -30.23 -8.43
N THR A 78 -3.98 -30.68 -9.68
CA THR A 78 -3.97 -32.10 -10.05
C THR A 78 -2.61 -32.78 -9.85
N ASN A 79 -1.51 -32.03 -9.98
CA ASN A 79 -0.16 -32.57 -10.08
C ASN A 79 0.86 -31.81 -9.22
N ARG A 80 0.47 -31.43 -7.99
CA ARG A 80 1.32 -30.68 -7.03
C ARG A 80 2.72 -31.26 -6.83
N GLY A 81 2.87 -32.58 -6.98
CA GLY A 81 4.15 -33.27 -6.87
C GLY A 81 5.18 -32.88 -7.96
N VAL A 82 4.74 -32.49 -9.16
CA VAL A 82 5.62 -32.13 -10.27
C VAL A 82 6.18 -30.71 -10.16
N ARG A 83 5.38 -29.78 -9.62
CA ARG A 83 5.72 -28.35 -9.43
C ARG A 83 5.96 -27.52 -10.69
N ASP A 84 5.53 -27.99 -11.86
CA ASP A 84 5.66 -27.28 -13.15
C ASP A 84 5.06 -25.85 -13.11
N TYR A 85 3.94 -25.69 -12.40
CA TYR A 85 3.28 -24.40 -12.17
C TYR A 85 4.17 -23.35 -11.48
N MET A 86 5.22 -23.76 -10.73
CA MET A 86 6.11 -22.82 -10.05
C MET A 86 6.93 -21.98 -11.03
N GLY A 87 7.26 -22.52 -12.21
CA GLY A 87 7.91 -21.74 -13.26
C GLY A 87 7.05 -20.54 -13.67
N ARG A 88 5.74 -20.78 -13.86
CA ARG A 88 4.77 -19.73 -14.22
C ARG A 88 4.56 -18.70 -13.11
N MET A 89 4.55 -19.14 -11.86
CA MET A 89 4.51 -18.21 -10.72
C MET A 89 5.75 -17.32 -10.69
N ASN A 90 6.94 -17.89 -10.91
CA ASN A 90 8.20 -17.13 -10.93
C ASN A 90 8.31 -16.18 -12.11
N GLU A 91 7.84 -16.58 -13.30
CA GLU A 91 7.68 -15.67 -14.44
C GLU A 91 6.85 -14.44 -14.06
N GLY A 92 5.74 -14.63 -13.33
CA GLY A 92 4.87 -13.55 -12.88
C GLY A 92 5.48 -12.67 -11.80
N LEU A 93 6.20 -13.25 -10.85
CA LEU A 93 6.85 -12.54 -9.74
C LEU A 93 8.08 -11.74 -10.20
N ASN A 94 8.79 -12.20 -11.23
CA ASN A 94 9.92 -11.48 -11.82
C ASN A 94 9.50 -10.24 -12.64
N VAL A 95 8.24 -10.18 -13.07
CA VAL A 95 7.70 -9.05 -13.86
C VAL A 95 6.38 -8.59 -13.22
N PRO A 96 6.45 -7.89 -12.07
CA PRO A 96 5.27 -7.50 -11.33
C PRO A 96 4.50 -6.34 -11.97
N ASP A 97 5.19 -5.44 -12.66
CA ASP A 97 4.52 -4.43 -13.48
C ASP A 97 4.24 -4.96 -14.88
N LEU A 98 3.05 -5.51 -15.05
CA LEU A 98 2.52 -5.94 -16.33
C LEU A 98 1.00 -5.91 -16.28
N ALA A 99 0.38 -5.26 -17.26
CA ALA A 99 -1.06 -5.09 -17.34
C ALA A 99 -1.79 -6.44 -17.17
N LEU A 100 -2.62 -6.60 -16.14
CA LEU A 100 -3.20 -7.91 -15.81
C LEU A 100 -4.04 -8.45 -16.96
N ILE A 101 -4.94 -7.64 -17.51
CA ILE A 101 -5.95 -8.08 -18.48
C ILE A 101 -5.35 -8.21 -19.89
N GLU A 102 -4.53 -7.25 -20.30
CA GLU A 102 -3.99 -7.15 -21.67
C GLU A 102 -2.64 -7.85 -21.83
N GLY A 103 -1.81 -7.84 -20.78
CA GLY A 103 -0.41 -8.28 -20.84
C GLY A 103 -0.15 -9.67 -20.26
N ARG A 104 -0.91 -10.12 -19.25
CA ARG A 104 -0.63 -11.39 -18.56
C ARG A 104 -1.28 -12.62 -19.22
N SER A 105 -0.62 -13.77 -19.05
CA SER A 105 -1.07 -15.08 -19.54
C SER A 105 -0.79 -16.17 -18.49
N TYR A 106 0.03 -17.17 -18.80
CA TYR A 106 0.49 -18.21 -17.87
C TYR A 106 1.07 -17.60 -16.58
N ASN A 107 1.77 -16.48 -16.70
CA ASN A 107 2.41 -15.78 -15.58
C ASN A 107 1.41 -15.12 -14.60
N ALA A 108 0.11 -15.09 -14.89
CA ALA A 108 -0.95 -14.77 -13.92
C ALA A 108 -1.37 -15.98 -13.07
N CYS A 109 -0.78 -17.18 -13.25
CA CYS A 109 -1.08 -18.37 -12.44
C CYS A 109 -1.02 -18.11 -10.93
N HIS A 110 -0.14 -17.19 -10.51
CA HIS A 110 -0.01 -16.82 -9.10
C HIS A 110 -1.29 -16.25 -8.50
N LEU A 111 -2.02 -15.39 -9.23
CA LEU A 111 -3.29 -14.81 -8.81
C LEU A 111 -4.36 -15.90 -8.55
N TRP A 112 -4.38 -16.95 -9.35
CA TRP A 112 -5.36 -18.03 -9.21
C TRP A 112 -5.01 -18.99 -8.07
N ILE A 113 -3.72 -19.22 -7.83
CA ILE A 113 -3.27 -19.90 -6.60
C ILE A 113 -3.64 -19.06 -5.37
N TYR A 114 -3.55 -17.73 -5.45
CA TYR A 114 -4.02 -16.86 -4.37
C TYR A 114 -5.50 -16.99 -4.09
N LEU A 115 -6.34 -16.93 -5.13
CA LEU A 115 -7.77 -17.16 -4.99
C LEU A 115 -8.08 -18.53 -4.38
N GLU A 116 -7.45 -19.60 -4.87
CA GLU A 116 -7.65 -20.96 -4.34
C GLU A 116 -7.26 -21.04 -2.85
N ARG A 117 -6.14 -20.42 -2.45
CA ARG A 117 -5.69 -20.46 -1.05
C ARG A 117 -6.62 -19.71 -0.11
N ARG A 118 -7.26 -18.64 -0.60
CA ARG A 118 -8.20 -17.84 0.19
C ARG A 118 -9.63 -18.36 0.18
N CYS A 119 -10.07 -18.96 -0.93
CA CYS A 119 -11.47 -19.25 -1.19
C CYS A 119 -11.73 -20.70 -1.64
N THR A 120 -10.71 -21.56 -1.64
CA THR A 120 -10.69 -22.94 -2.19
C THR A 120 -10.84 -23.00 -3.73
N TYR A 121 -10.62 -24.18 -4.30
CA TYR A 121 -10.79 -24.42 -5.74
C TYR A 121 -12.24 -24.18 -6.23
N LEU A 122 -13.23 -24.25 -5.34
CA LEU A 122 -14.64 -23.99 -5.68
C LEU A 122 -14.87 -22.54 -6.13
N ALA A 123 -14.05 -21.60 -5.67
CA ALA A 123 -14.12 -20.22 -6.13
C ALA A 123 -13.75 -20.11 -7.61
N ILE A 124 -12.70 -20.81 -8.06
CA ILE A 124 -12.29 -20.80 -9.47
C ILE A 124 -13.39 -21.39 -10.36
N LYS A 125 -14.01 -22.49 -9.94
CA LYS A 125 -15.20 -23.02 -10.63
C LYS A 125 -16.33 -22.00 -10.68
N LYS A 126 -16.58 -21.30 -9.56
CA LYS A 126 -17.64 -20.29 -9.48
C LYS A 126 -17.37 -19.13 -10.44
N VAL A 127 -16.13 -18.67 -10.58
CA VAL A 127 -15.77 -17.60 -11.54
C VAL A 127 -16.20 -17.99 -12.95
N TRP A 128 -15.87 -19.20 -13.40
CA TRP A 128 -16.26 -19.67 -14.73
C TRP A 128 -17.79 -19.84 -14.87
N SER A 129 -18.48 -20.32 -13.84
CA SER A 129 -19.95 -20.37 -13.88
C SER A 129 -20.61 -18.99 -13.90
N THR A 130 -20.03 -17.99 -13.22
CA THR A 130 -20.54 -16.62 -13.24
C THR A 130 -20.26 -15.98 -14.61
N TYR A 131 -19.06 -16.19 -15.16
CA TYR A 131 -18.70 -15.81 -16.53
C TYR A 131 -19.69 -16.36 -17.54
N GLU A 132 -20.15 -17.61 -17.37
CA GLU A 132 -21.09 -18.23 -18.28
C GLU A 132 -22.39 -17.43 -18.41
N THR A 133 -22.87 -16.87 -17.30
CA THR A 133 -24.19 -16.25 -17.16
C THR A 133 -24.20 -14.72 -17.18
N ASN A 134 -23.05 -14.07 -16.96
CA ASN A 134 -22.97 -12.61 -16.79
C ASN A 134 -22.69 -11.83 -18.09
N GLY A 135 -22.99 -12.42 -19.25
CA GLY A 135 -22.64 -11.82 -20.55
C GLY A 135 -21.18 -12.01 -20.94
N LYS A 136 -20.49 -12.99 -20.36
CA LYS A 136 -19.08 -13.34 -20.66
C LYS A 136 -18.08 -12.25 -20.28
N ASP A 137 -18.34 -11.53 -19.18
CA ASP A 137 -17.38 -10.58 -18.60
C ASP A 137 -16.55 -11.27 -17.51
N ALA A 138 -15.27 -11.54 -17.82
CA ALA A 138 -14.37 -12.23 -16.91
C ALA A 138 -13.97 -11.39 -15.68
N LYS A 139 -13.82 -10.06 -15.84
CA LYS A 139 -13.48 -9.18 -14.71
C LYS A 139 -14.65 -9.13 -13.74
N ALA A 140 -15.86 -8.87 -14.24
CA ALA A 140 -17.07 -8.85 -13.43
C ALA A 140 -17.37 -10.21 -12.79
N ALA A 141 -17.03 -11.32 -13.46
CA ALA A 141 -17.18 -12.65 -12.90
C ALA A 141 -16.24 -12.88 -11.70
N LEU A 142 -14.97 -12.47 -11.82
CA LEU A 142 -14.05 -12.54 -10.69
C LEU A 142 -14.49 -11.61 -9.57
N ASP A 143 -14.86 -10.36 -9.88
CA ASP A 143 -15.38 -9.36 -8.93
C ASP A 143 -16.52 -9.92 -8.06
N THR A 144 -17.55 -10.48 -8.71
CA THR A 144 -18.69 -11.11 -8.04
C THR A 144 -18.22 -12.19 -7.05
N VAL A 145 -17.31 -13.06 -7.49
CA VAL A 145 -16.86 -14.18 -6.65
C VAL A 145 -16.00 -13.73 -5.49
N VAL A 146 -15.09 -12.77 -5.68
CA VAL A 146 -14.28 -12.26 -4.56
C VAL A 146 -15.12 -11.46 -3.59
N ASN A 147 -16.13 -10.74 -4.06
CA ASN A 147 -17.10 -10.06 -3.20
C ASN A 147 -17.88 -11.06 -2.35
N ASP A 148 -18.48 -12.07 -2.98
CA ASP A 148 -19.25 -13.12 -2.29
C ASP A 148 -18.41 -13.90 -1.26
N ARG A 149 -17.12 -14.14 -1.55
CA ARG A 149 -16.26 -15.02 -0.73
C ARG A 149 -15.45 -14.28 0.32
N LEU A 150 -15.06 -13.04 0.05
CA LEU A 150 -14.10 -12.28 0.85
C LEU A 150 -14.64 -10.92 1.30
N GLY A 151 -15.80 -10.48 0.81
CA GLY A 151 -16.37 -9.17 1.10
C GLY A 151 -15.59 -8.01 0.49
N ILE A 152 -14.78 -8.26 -0.55
CA ILE A 152 -13.96 -7.25 -1.24
C ILE A 152 -14.19 -7.31 -2.74
N GLY A 153 -14.16 -6.15 -3.41
CA GLY A 153 -14.23 -6.09 -4.88
C GLY A 153 -12.91 -6.47 -5.56
N PHE A 154 -12.94 -6.61 -6.89
CA PHE A 154 -11.82 -6.97 -7.75
C PHE A 154 -10.59 -6.09 -7.48
N ASP A 155 -10.76 -4.77 -7.48
CA ASP A 155 -9.64 -3.85 -7.38
C ASP A 155 -8.92 -4.02 -6.02
N LYS A 156 -9.67 -4.15 -4.92
CA LYS A 156 -9.10 -4.44 -3.60
C LYS A 156 -8.45 -5.83 -3.55
N PHE A 157 -9.04 -6.83 -4.21
CA PHE A 157 -8.46 -8.17 -4.30
C PHE A 157 -7.11 -8.16 -5.02
N ILE A 158 -6.96 -7.38 -6.09
CA ILE A 158 -5.68 -7.18 -6.79
C ILE A 158 -4.67 -6.48 -5.88
N VAL A 159 -5.06 -5.41 -5.18
CA VAL A 159 -4.19 -4.71 -4.22
C VAL A 159 -3.69 -5.68 -3.14
N GLU A 160 -4.57 -6.53 -2.60
CA GLU A 160 -4.17 -7.55 -1.63
C GLU A 160 -3.25 -8.62 -2.23
N TRP A 161 -3.47 -9.04 -3.47
CA TRP A 161 -2.58 -9.95 -4.18
C TRP A 161 -1.18 -9.35 -4.36
N SER A 162 -1.08 -8.11 -4.86
CA SER A 162 0.20 -7.40 -5.04
C SER A 162 0.95 -7.22 -3.71
N LYS A 163 0.24 -6.90 -2.62
CA LYS A 163 0.82 -6.89 -1.27
C LYS A 163 1.34 -8.25 -0.84
N THR A 164 0.58 -9.31 -1.11
CA THR A 164 0.96 -10.67 -0.73
C THR A 164 2.25 -11.09 -1.42
N ASN A 165 2.47 -10.69 -2.67
CA ASN A 165 3.71 -10.97 -3.42
C ASN A 165 4.95 -10.38 -2.73
N TYR A 166 4.84 -9.20 -2.13
CA TYR A 166 5.91 -8.59 -1.34
C TYR A 166 6.14 -9.32 -0.01
N ILE A 167 5.04 -9.67 0.66
CA ILE A 167 5.02 -10.10 2.07
C ILE A 167 5.32 -11.59 2.26
N LYS A 168 5.12 -12.43 1.23
CA LYS A 168 5.14 -13.90 1.34
C LYS A 168 6.39 -14.49 2.03
N ASP A 169 7.54 -13.82 1.94
CA ASP A 169 8.82 -14.27 2.50
C ASP A 169 9.19 -13.64 3.84
N LEU A 170 8.33 -12.77 4.37
CA LEU A 170 8.49 -12.14 5.69
C LEU A 170 7.90 -13.04 6.79
N GLY A 171 8.52 -13.02 7.98
CA GLY A 171 8.04 -13.75 9.15
C GLY A 171 6.59 -13.38 9.51
N GLY A 172 5.81 -14.36 9.99
CA GLY A 172 4.41 -14.13 10.40
C GLY A 172 3.47 -13.83 9.24
N ALA A 173 3.66 -14.50 8.09
CA ALA A 173 2.89 -14.25 6.87
C ALA A 173 1.36 -14.43 7.01
N GLY A 174 0.85 -15.18 8.00
CA GLY A 174 -0.59 -15.28 8.28
C GLY A 174 -1.41 -15.68 7.03
N VAL A 175 -2.51 -14.97 6.77
CA VAL A 175 -3.35 -15.12 5.57
C VAL A 175 -2.66 -14.72 4.25
N TYR A 176 -1.50 -14.06 4.35
CA TYR A 176 -0.67 -13.61 3.23
C TYR A 176 0.47 -14.61 2.92
N SER A 177 0.38 -15.84 3.42
CA SER A 177 1.30 -16.91 3.09
C SER A 177 0.66 -17.88 2.10
N TYR A 178 1.16 -17.89 0.87
CA TYR A 178 1.12 -19.12 0.09
C TYR A 178 2.14 -20.03 0.77
N VAL A 179 1.72 -21.14 1.39
CA VAL A 179 2.65 -22.09 2.04
C VAL A 179 3.70 -22.52 1.02
N GLU A 180 4.84 -21.85 1.08
CA GLU A 180 5.97 -22.09 0.23
C GLU A 180 6.93 -22.98 1.01
N ASN A 181 7.10 -24.22 0.55
CA ASN A 181 8.27 -24.94 0.96
C ASN A 181 9.46 -24.17 0.38
N LYS A 182 10.21 -23.47 1.23
CA LYS A 182 11.48 -22.76 0.94
C LYS A 182 12.59 -23.66 0.37
N LYS A 183 12.24 -24.87 -0.08
CA LYS A 183 13.12 -25.90 -0.59
C LYS A 183 12.83 -26.09 -2.07
N THR A 184 13.90 -26.06 -2.84
CA THR A 184 13.93 -26.52 -4.22
C THR A 184 13.44 -27.97 -4.29
N LYS A 185 12.91 -28.36 -5.44
CA LYS A 185 12.63 -29.76 -5.76
C LYS A 185 12.97 -30.03 -7.20
N THR A 186 13.75 -31.08 -7.43
CA THR A 186 13.99 -31.59 -8.77
C THR A 186 12.84 -32.51 -9.18
N SER A 187 12.26 -32.27 -10.34
CA SER A 187 11.28 -33.14 -10.98
C SER A 187 11.52 -33.15 -12.48
N CYS A 188 11.72 -34.34 -13.06
CA CYS A 188 12.10 -34.52 -14.47
C CYS A 188 13.28 -33.65 -14.88
N ASP A 189 14.36 -33.74 -14.11
CA ASP A 189 15.63 -33.05 -14.34
C ASP A 189 15.56 -31.52 -14.36
N VAL A 190 14.40 -30.95 -14.01
CA VAL A 190 14.19 -29.51 -13.81
C VAL A 190 14.10 -29.22 -12.32
N VAL A 191 14.83 -28.20 -11.87
CA VAL A 191 14.78 -27.70 -10.50
C VAL A 191 13.68 -26.65 -10.39
N TYR A 192 12.67 -26.92 -9.56
CA TYR A 192 11.58 -25.99 -9.28
C TYR A 192 11.70 -25.40 -7.89
N GLY A 193 11.37 -24.11 -7.79
CA GLY A 193 11.39 -23.35 -6.55
C GLY A 193 12.80 -22.98 -6.05
N PRO A 194 12.91 -22.22 -4.95
CA PRO A 194 11.81 -21.50 -4.28
C PRO A 194 11.16 -20.46 -5.21
N LEU A 195 10.04 -19.90 -4.78
CA LEU A 195 9.50 -18.74 -5.45
C LEU A 195 10.46 -17.57 -5.30
N VAL A 196 10.64 -16.83 -6.38
CA VAL A 196 11.50 -15.64 -6.39
C VAL A 196 10.88 -14.53 -5.55
N LEU A 197 11.73 -13.61 -5.07
CA LEU A 197 11.27 -12.32 -4.56
C LEU A 197 10.84 -11.46 -5.74
N VAL A 198 9.82 -10.63 -5.53
CA VAL A 198 9.54 -9.56 -6.50
C VAL A 198 10.75 -8.61 -6.59
N PRO A 199 11.11 -8.10 -7.78
CA PRO A 199 12.08 -7.03 -7.92
C PRO A 199 11.69 -5.82 -7.07
N ARG A 200 12.67 -5.17 -6.45
CA ARG A 200 12.47 -4.01 -5.58
C ARG A 200 13.52 -2.96 -5.86
N THR A 201 13.11 -1.70 -5.89
CA THR A 201 14.02 -0.57 -5.82
C THR A 201 14.48 -0.42 -4.38
N SER A 202 15.75 -0.76 -4.11
CA SER A 202 16.34 -0.70 -2.77
C SER A 202 17.01 0.65 -2.57
N VAL A 203 16.69 1.31 -1.46
CA VAL A 203 17.23 2.64 -1.10
C VAL A 203 17.68 2.61 0.35
N ASP A 204 18.93 2.97 0.61
CA ASP A 204 19.44 3.08 1.97
C ASP A 204 19.12 4.48 2.53
N ILE A 205 18.67 4.54 3.79
CA ILE A 205 18.15 5.74 4.45
C ILE A 205 18.91 5.96 5.77
N ASP A 206 19.50 7.14 5.89
CA ASP A 206 20.04 7.73 7.12
C ASP A 206 19.20 8.94 7.57
N SER A 207 19.56 9.57 8.68
CA SER A 207 18.86 10.74 9.25
C SER A 207 18.86 11.99 8.36
N THR A 208 19.67 12.04 7.29
CA THR A 208 19.76 13.18 6.37
C THR A 208 19.11 12.91 5.00
N SER A 209 18.63 11.68 4.80
CA SER A 209 18.23 11.20 3.49
C SER A 209 16.95 11.88 2.99
N LEU A 210 17.02 12.34 1.74
CA LEU A 210 15.89 12.71 0.91
C LEU A 210 16.01 11.95 -0.41
N TYR A 211 15.03 11.09 -0.67
CA TYR A 211 14.91 10.34 -1.91
C TYR A 211 13.65 10.78 -2.65
N THR A 212 13.77 10.98 -3.95
CA THR A 212 12.64 11.24 -4.85
C THR A 212 12.80 10.42 -6.12
N ASP A 213 11.68 9.90 -6.61
CA ASP A 213 11.61 9.16 -7.86
C ASP A 213 10.24 9.32 -8.51
N ALA A 214 10.18 9.05 -9.81
CA ALA A 214 8.95 9.04 -10.58
C ALA A 214 8.82 7.71 -11.32
N GLY A 215 7.63 7.13 -11.29
CA GLY A 215 7.36 5.84 -11.89
C GLY A 215 6.03 5.81 -12.62
N ASN A 216 5.82 4.72 -13.34
CA ASN A 216 4.55 4.39 -13.98
C ASN A 216 4.24 2.92 -13.67
N VAL A 217 3.01 2.66 -13.25
CA VAL A 217 2.51 1.30 -13.06
C VAL A 217 1.43 1.01 -14.08
N SER A 218 1.55 -0.12 -14.77
CA SER A 218 0.56 -0.66 -15.69
C SER A 218 -0.78 -0.96 -14.99
N SER A 219 -1.86 -1.12 -15.77
CA SER A 219 -3.18 -1.50 -15.27
C SER A 219 -3.13 -2.77 -14.41
N TYR A 220 -3.48 -2.66 -13.12
CA TYR A 220 -3.37 -3.76 -12.14
C TYR A 220 -1.96 -4.36 -11.98
N GLY A 221 -0.92 -3.62 -12.38
CA GLY A 221 0.49 -3.92 -12.11
C GLY A 221 0.91 -3.47 -10.71
N ALA A 222 2.19 -3.68 -10.37
CA ALA A 222 2.77 -3.15 -9.14
C ALA A 222 4.27 -2.91 -9.24
N ASP A 223 4.70 -1.79 -8.64
CA ASP A 223 6.08 -1.50 -8.30
C ASP A 223 6.33 -1.71 -6.80
N TYR A 224 7.58 -2.00 -6.46
CA TYR A 224 8.01 -2.27 -5.10
C TYR A 224 9.26 -1.49 -4.74
N TYR A 225 9.23 -0.82 -3.59
CA TYR A 225 10.38 -0.14 -3.00
C TYR A 225 10.71 -0.76 -1.64
N GLU A 226 12.00 -0.76 -1.31
CA GLU A 226 12.51 -1.19 -0.01
C GLU A 226 13.49 -0.14 0.53
N PHE A 227 13.02 0.62 1.52
CA PHE A 227 13.82 1.62 2.21
C PHE A 227 14.54 0.96 3.40
N ASN A 228 15.82 0.67 3.27
CA ASN A 228 16.64 0.09 4.33
C ASN A 228 17.10 1.20 5.27
N LEU A 229 16.78 1.07 6.55
CA LEU A 229 17.11 2.08 7.55
C LEU A 229 18.46 1.77 8.17
N ASP A 230 19.34 2.78 8.28
CA ASP A 230 20.57 2.65 9.06
C ASP A 230 20.23 2.43 10.53
N THR A 231 20.34 1.17 10.97
CA THR A 231 20.04 0.79 12.34
C THR A 231 21.04 1.30 13.37
N THR A 232 22.19 1.83 12.92
CA THR A 232 23.24 2.38 13.77
C THR A 232 23.10 3.89 13.99
N ASP A 233 22.44 4.59 13.06
CA ASP A 233 22.12 6.01 13.17
C ASP A 233 21.13 6.26 14.33
N GLN A 234 21.58 7.02 15.35
CA GLN A 234 20.79 7.32 16.55
C GLN A 234 19.81 8.48 16.35
N ASP A 235 19.98 9.28 15.30
CA ASP A 235 19.13 10.41 14.95
C ASP A 235 18.02 10.00 13.96
N LEU A 236 18.13 8.81 13.34
CA LEU A 236 17.08 8.23 12.52
C LEU A 236 15.97 7.60 13.38
N ASN A 237 14.90 8.36 13.59
CA ASN A 237 13.74 7.98 14.40
C ASN A 237 12.38 8.18 13.70
N ASN A 238 12.36 8.82 12.53
CA ASN A 238 11.16 9.03 11.74
C ASN A 238 11.47 8.90 10.24
N LEU A 239 10.53 8.32 9.50
CA LEU A 239 10.56 8.30 8.05
C LEU A 239 9.18 8.67 7.54
N GLN A 240 9.11 9.71 6.72
CA GLN A 240 7.94 10.05 5.94
C GLN A 240 8.11 9.53 4.52
N ILE A 241 7.08 8.88 4.01
CA ILE A 241 6.99 8.47 2.61
C ILE A 241 5.74 9.09 2.02
N THR A 242 5.91 9.85 0.95
CA THR A 242 4.80 10.41 0.17
C THR A 242 4.70 9.64 -1.14
N VAL A 243 3.51 9.15 -1.48
CA VAL A 243 3.19 8.63 -2.80
C VAL A 243 2.08 9.48 -3.38
N ASP A 244 2.34 10.12 -4.52
CA ASP A 244 1.40 11.04 -5.17
C ASP A 244 1.13 10.59 -6.60
N GLY A 245 -0.14 10.34 -6.91
CA GLY A 245 -0.59 9.88 -8.22
C GLY A 245 -2.10 9.65 -8.23
N ALA A 246 -2.81 10.26 -9.19
CA ALA A 246 -4.26 10.11 -9.27
C ALA A 246 -4.66 8.64 -9.54
N GLY A 247 -5.31 8.01 -8.57
CA GLY A 247 -5.70 6.59 -8.66
C GLY A 247 -4.61 5.60 -8.22
N VAL A 248 -3.54 6.08 -7.59
CA VAL A 248 -2.50 5.23 -7.00
C VAL A 248 -3.06 4.45 -5.81
N ASN A 249 -2.70 3.17 -5.72
CA ASN A 249 -2.92 2.38 -4.51
C ASN A 249 -1.57 2.15 -3.83
N SER A 250 -1.34 2.74 -2.67
CA SER A 250 -0.11 2.54 -1.92
C SER A 250 -0.33 1.64 -0.70
N SER A 251 0.70 0.89 -0.33
CA SER A 251 0.69 0.12 0.92
C SER A 251 2.09 0.10 1.52
N PHE A 252 2.16 0.29 2.82
CA PHE A 252 3.40 0.46 3.57
C PHE A 252 3.57 -0.71 4.54
N VAL A 253 4.78 -1.26 4.58
CA VAL A 253 5.11 -2.42 5.41
C VAL A 253 6.33 -2.07 6.26
N ASP A 254 6.09 -1.66 7.51
CA ASP A 254 7.13 -1.55 8.52
C ASP A 254 7.71 -2.94 8.79
N ILE A 255 9.03 -3.15 8.72
CA ILE A 255 9.65 -4.43 9.06
C ILE A 255 10.72 -4.20 10.13
N SER A 256 10.47 -4.75 11.31
CA SER A 256 11.40 -4.67 12.43
C SER A 256 12.65 -5.53 12.19
N SER A 257 13.70 -5.27 12.96
CA SER A 257 14.91 -6.12 12.96
C SER A 257 14.62 -7.58 13.34
N SER A 258 13.52 -7.84 14.06
CA SER A 258 13.01 -9.18 14.36
C SER A 258 12.02 -9.72 13.32
N LEU A 259 11.93 -9.09 12.14
CA LEU A 259 11.03 -9.43 11.04
C LEU A 259 9.53 -9.41 11.39
N LYS A 260 9.12 -8.66 12.42
CA LYS A 260 7.71 -8.37 12.66
C LYS A 260 7.28 -7.25 11.72
N LYS A 261 6.03 -7.31 11.26
CA LYS A 261 5.50 -6.35 10.31
C LYS A 261 4.25 -5.64 10.80
N LYS A 262 4.10 -4.38 10.39
CA LYS A 262 2.85 -3.61 10.46
C LYS A 262 2.52 -3.15 9.05
N ILE A 263 1.26 -3.29 8.64
CA ILE A 263 0.81 -2.94 7.29
C ILE A 263 -0.17 -1.77 7.42
N THR A 264 0.04 -0.76 6.60
CA THR A 264 -0.87 0.39 6.44
C THR A 264 -1.22 0.51 4.97
N ASP A 265 -2.52 0.59 4.65
CA ASP A 265 -3.00 0.81 3.28
C ASP A 265 -3.29 2.31 3.11
N GLY A 266 -2.86 2.88 1.98
CA GLY A 266 -3.31 4.22 1.58
C GLY A 266 -4.72 4.21 1.02
N THR A 267 -5.43 5.32 1.15
CA THR A 267 -6.80 5.46 0.63
C THR A 267 -6.99 6.66 -0.30
N ASN A 268 -5.96 7.47 -0.51
CA ASN A 268 -6.06 8.76 -1.17
C ASN A 268 -5.17 8.85 -2.41
N THR A 269 -5.48 9.81 -3.30
CA THR A 269 -4.66 10.13 -4.50
C THR A 269 -3.26 10.62 -4.14
N LYS A 270 -3.11 11.21 -2.95
CA LYS A 270 -1.83 11.52 -2.33
C LYS A 270 -1.84 10.91 -0.95
N GLU A 271 -0.93 9.98 -0.73
CA GLU A 271 -0.78 9.30 0.54
C GLU A 271 0.51 9.75 1.21
N VAL A 272 0.39 10.26 2.43
CA VAL A 272 1.53 10.62 3.27
C VAL A 272 1.59 9.65 4.42
N TYR A 273 2.55 8.75 4.37
CA TYR A 273 2.80 7.75 5.40
C TYR A 273 3.95 8.19 6.30
N LEU A 274 3.65 8.43 7.57
CA LEU A 274 4.67 8.71 8.59
C LEU A 274 4.80 7.50 9.53
N THR A 275 6.02 7.01 9.68
CA THR A 275 6.37 6.02 10.69
C THR A 275 7.42 6.59 11.64
N THR A 276 7.19 6.38 12.94
CA THR A 276 8.06 6.82 14.02
C THR A 276 8.51 5.61 14.82
N PHE A 277 9.81 5.50 15.07
CA PHE A 277 10.42 4.33 15.68
C PHE A 277 11.58 4.69 16.60
N LYS A 278 12.04 3.71 17.37
CA LYS A 278 13.30 3.81 18.11
C LYS A 278 14.45 3.42 17.18
N PRO A 279 15.59 4.15 17.21
CA PRO A 279 16.79 3.75 16.50
C PRO A 279 17.10 2.26 16.69
N GLY A 280 17.42 1.59 15.58
CA GLY A 280 17.72 0.14 15.53
C GLY A 280 16.54 -0.82 15.78
N LYS A 281 15.31 -0.34 15.97
CA LYS A 281 14.12 -1.22 16.12
C LYS A 281 13.40 -1.49 14.81
N LEU A 282 13.33 -0.50 13.94
CA LEU A 282 12.84 -0.67 12.57
C LEU A 282 14.06 -0.84 11.66
N SER A 283 14.05 -1.84 10.79
CA SER A 283 15.18 -2.12 9.88
C SER A 283 14.93 -1.67 8.46
N ARG A 284 13.65 -1.67 8.04
CA ARG A 284 13.26 -1.29 6.69
C ARG A 284 11.77 -0.96 6.61
N VAL A 285 11.40 -0.19 5.59
CA VAL A 285 10.01 0.06 5.21
C VAL A 285 9.83 -0.37 3.76
N GLY A 286 8.93 -1.32 3.53
CA GLY A 286 8.51 -1.71 2.19
C GLY A 286 7.36 -0.83 1.69
N VAL A 287 7.38 -0.46 0.42
CA VAL A 287 6.28 0.24 -0.23
C VAL A 287 5.84 -0.53 -1.46
N ILE A 288 4.54 -0.76 -1.57
CA ILE A 288 3.89 -1.34 -2.73
C ILE A 288 3.09 -0.23 -3.39
N VAL A 289 3.39 0.05 -4.66
CA VAL A 289 2.66 1.02 -5.48
C VAL A 289 1.91 0.23 -6.55
N GLY A 290 0.59 0.19 -6.47
CA GLY A 290 -0.28 -0.58 -7.37
C GLY A 290 -1.07 0.30 -8.33
N GLY A 291 -1.13 -0.13 -9.59
CA GLY A 291 -1.91 0.53 -10.62
C GLY A 291 -3.41 0.21 -10.54
N GLY A 292 -4.24 1.22 -10.79
CA GLY A 292 -5.69 1.04 -10.94
C GLY A 292 -6.07 0.43 -12.29
N SER A 293 -7.32 0.64 -12.71
CA SER A 293 -7.86 0.11 -13.96
C SER A 293 -7.16 0.61 -15.22
N ALA A 294 -6.61 1.83 -15.20
CA ALA A 294 -5.88 2.43 -16.31
C ALA A 294 -4.35 2.38 -16.14
N GLY A 295 -3.85 1.85 -15.03
CA GLY A 295 -2.49 2.15 -14.56
C GLY A 295 -2.42 3.52 -13.89
N VAL A 296 -1.21 3.98 -13.56
CA VAL A 296 -0.98 5.27 -12.89
C VAL A 296 0.45 5.74 -13.07
N ASP A 297 0.63 7.03 -13.40
CA ASP A 297 1.88 7.75 -13.18
C ASP A 297 1.93 8.23 -11.74
N TYR A 298 3.08 8.08 -11.09
CA TYR A 298 3.24 8.49 -9.70
C TYR A 298 4.61 9.09 -9.43
N THR A 299 4.69 9.81 -8.32
CA THR A 299 5.94 10.18 -7.67
C THR A 299 6.01 9.54 -6.31
N ILE A 300 7.21 9.20 -5.87
CA ILE A 300 7.50 8.73 -4.53
C ILE A 300 8.61 9.59 -3.93
N GLU A 301 8.39 10.03 -2.70
CA GLU A 301 9.38 10.72 -1.90
C GLU A 301 9.54 9.97 -0.59
N ALA A 302 10.78 9.72 -0.17
CA ALA A 302 11.10 9.26 1.17
C ALA A 302 12.02 10.27 1.84
N LYS A 303 11.52 10.91 2.90
CA LYS A 303 12.22 11.94 3.67
C LYS A 303 12.44 11.40 5.08
N ALA A 304 13.70 11.18 5.45
CA ALA A 304 14.04 11.02 6.85
C ALA A 304 13.75 12.35 7.55
N CYS A 305 12.84 12.33 8.53
CA CYS A 305 12.72 13.49 9.39
C CYS A 305 13.83 13.35 10.43
N ALA A 306 14.97 14.00 10.19
CA ALA A 306 15.89 14.32 11.28
C ALA A 306 15.07 14.86 12.46
N ASN A 307 15.50 14.59 13.69
CA ASN A 307 14.87 15.03 14.94
C ASN A 307 14.07 16.31 14.71
N LEU A 308 12.73 16.23 14.81
CA LEU A 308 11.86 17.35 14.47
C LEU A 308 12.44 18.59 15.14
N ASP A 309 12.94 19.53 14.34
CA ASP A 309 13.53 20.73 14.89
C ASP A 309 12.37 21.58 15.40
N ILE A 310 12.05 21.38 16.67
CA ILE A 310 11.00 22.10 17.39
C ILE A 310 11.32 23.59 17.40
N THR A 311 12.60 23.96 17.34
CA THR A 311 13.02 25.36 17.38
C THR A 311 12.54 26.07 16.12
N GLY A 312 11.93 27.24 16.33
CA GLY A 312 11.44 28.10 15.25
C GLY A 312 10.00 28.54 15.44
N THR A 313 9.44 29.09 14.37
CA THR A 313 8.08 29.60 14.34
C THR A 313 7.13 28.55 13.79
N TRP A 314 5.98 28.39 14.44
CA TRP A 314 4.93 27.47 14.05
C TRP A 314 3.59 28.21 13.97
N ASP A 315 2.79 27.85 12.98
CA ASP A 315 1.44 28.36 12.79
C ASP A 315 0.43 27.25 13.02
N ASP A 316 -0.61 27.49 13.81
CA ASP A 316 -1.70 26.52 13.95
C ASP A 316 -2.94 26.86 13.13
N VAL A 317 -3.83 25.88 13.01
CA VAL A 317 -5.14 25.98 12.33
C VAL A 317 -6.02 27.12 12.85
N TYR A 318 -5.77 27.63 14.05
CA TYR A 318 -6.52 28.71 14.68
C TYR A 318 -5.88 30.08 14.46
N GLY A 319 -4.77 30.15 13.72
CA GLY A 319 -4.02 31.37 13.46
C GLY A 319 -3.12 31.80 14.63
N TYR A 320 -2.83 30.91 15.59
CA TYR A 320 -1.87 31.19 16.64
C TYR A 320 -0.45 30.95 16.15
N VAL A 321 0.45 31.86 16.55
CA VAL A 321 1.86 31.84 16.14
C VAL A 321 2.72 31.47 17.34
N TYR A 322 3.32 30.29 17.31
CA TYR A 322 4.22 29.80 18.36
C TYR A 322 5.66 30.10 17.98
N ASN A 323 6.46 30.58 18.92
CA ASN A 323 7.91 30.68 18.78
C ASN A 323 8.52 29.76 19.83
N LEU A 324 8.97 28.59 19.40
CA LEU A 324 9.44 27.53 20.28
C LEU A 324 10.96 27.41 20.23
N THR A 325 11.54 26.96 21.33
CA THR A 325 12.96 26.65 21.48
C THR A 325 13.08 25.32 22.20
N LEU A 326 13.96 24.45 21.71
CA LEU A 326 14.28 23.16 22.32
C LEU A 326 15.68 23.17 22.90
N GLU A 327 15.77 22.99 24.23
CA GLU A 327 17.03 22.80 24.95
C GLU A 327 17.04 21.40 25.59
N GLY A 328 17.78 20.48 24.96
CA GLY A 328 17.76 19.07 25.32
C GLY A 328 16.37 18.46 25.14
N LYS A 329 15.65 18.21 26.24
CA LYS A 329 14.26 17.71 26.22
C LYS A 329 13.23 18.76 26.61
N LYS A 330 13.65 19.96 27.00
CA LYS A 330 12.76 21.01 27.48
C LYS A 330 12.39 21.91 26.32
N VAL A 331 11.10 22.17 26.21
CA VAL A 331 10.56 23.13 25.24
C VAL A 331 10.13 24.37 25.99
N SER A 332 10.55 25.52 25.50
CA SER A 332 10.15 26.84 26.00
C SER A 332 9.82 27.75 24.83
N GLY A 333 9.12 28.84 25.08
CA GLY A 333 8.79 29.78 24.02
C GLY A 333 7.60 30.67 24.35
N THR A 334 6.99 31.21 23.32
CA THR A 334 5.76 31.98 23.41
C THR A 334 4.75 31.53 22.36
N VAL A 335 3.48 31.87 22.58
CA VAL A 335 2.43 31.81 21.57
C VAL A 335 1.70 33.14 21.52
N ASP A 336 1.63 33.75 20.35
CA ASP A 336 0.74 34.88 20.07
C ASP A 336 -0.65 34.35 19.72
N THR A 337 -1.59 34.57 20.63
CA THR A 337 -3.00 34.16 20.48
C THR A 337 -3.86 35.22 19.78
N GLY A 338 -3.24 36.29 19.29
CA GLY A 338 -3.93 37.45 18.74
C GLY A 338 -4.59 38.27 19.85
N GLY A 339 -5.91 38.19 19.96
CA GLY A 339 -6.72 39.02 20.85
C GLY A 339 -6.43 38.84 22.35
N CYS A 340 -5.90 37.68 22.75
CA CYS A 340 -5.53 37.39 24.15
C CYS A 340 -4.05 37.63 24.45
N GLY A 341 -3.31 38.24 23.53
CA GLY A 341 -1.90 38.57 23.68
C GLY A 341 -0.97 37.37 23.60
N VAL A 342 0.25 37.57 24.11
CA VAL A 342 1.36 36.62 24.01
C VAL A 342 1.49 35.83 25.30
N TRP A 343 1.43 34.50 25.20
CA TRP A 343 1.43 33.57 26.33
C TRP A 343 2.76 32.82 26.42
N ASN A 344 3.16 32.44 27.63
CA ASN A 344 4.39 31.68 27.83
C ASN A 344 4.15 30.20 27.55
N VAL A 345 5.04 29.58 26.78
CA VAL A 345 5.00 28.14 26.48
C VAL A 345 6.08 27.41 27.27
N ARG A 346 5.70 26.30 27.92
CA ARG A 346 6.64 25.36 28.56
C ARG A 346 6.21 23.93 28.33
N GLY A 347 7.17 23.06 28.03
CA GLY A 347 6.88 21.68 27.67
C GLY A 347 8.09 20.77 27.66
N THR A 348 7.87 19.60 27.10
CA THR A 348 8.86 18.55 26.92
C THR A 348 8.74 17.94 25.53
N TYR A 349 9.87 17.63 24.93
CA TYR A 349 9.97 16.83 23.73
C TYR A 349 10.57 15.46 24.06
N THR A 350 9.91 14.40 23.60
CA THR A 350 10.44 13.04 23.62
C THR A 350 10.77 12.64 22.21
N MET A 351 11.99 12.18 21.99
CA MET A 351 12.54 11.91 20.66
C MET A 351 12.10 10.55 20.08
N SER A 352 11.66 9.60 20.91
CA SER A 352 11.19 8.31 20.40
C SER A 352 10.18 7.61 21.31
N PRO A 353 8.89 7.54 20.89
CA PRO A 353 8.34 8.22 19.71
C PRO A 353 8.39 9.74 19.86
N SER A 354 8.62 10.44 18.75
CA SER A 354 8.56 11.90 18.61
C SER A 354 7.25 12.44 19.16
N LYS A 355 7.30 13.09 20.33
CA LYS A 355 6.13 13.61 21.04
C LYS A 355 6.48 14.94 21.67
N LEU A 356 5.75 15.98 21.29
CA LEU A 356 5.81 17.28 21.92
C LEU A 356 4.60 17.42 22.88
N ASN A 357 4.85 17.78 24.14
CA ASN A 357 3.78 18.11 25.09
C ASN A 357 4.12 19.45 25.73
N PHE A 358 3.21 20.41 25.70
CA PHE A 358 3.46 21.73 26.26
C PHE A 358 2.19 22.35 26.84
N THR A 359 2.39 23.36 27.66
CA THR A 359 1.36 24.21 28.23
C THR A 359 1.64 25.64 27.79
N ALA A 360 0.64 26.31 27.21
CA ALA A 360 0.64 27.75 27.02
C ALA A 360 -0.09 28.39 28.22
N THR A 361 0.53 29.37 28.88
CA THR A 361 -0.02 30.03 30.08
C THR A 361 -0.16 31.52 29.86
N ASN A 362 -1.37 32.02 30.05
CA ASN A 362 -1.71 33.43 29.96
C ASN A 362 -1.09 34.20 31.16
N PRO A 363 -0.15 35.13 30.93
CA PRO A 363 0.49 35.88 32.01
C PRO A 363 -0.44 36.89 32.68
N ASN A 364 -1.50 37.30 31.98
CA ASN A 364 -2.41 38.37 32.40
C ASN A 364 -3.75 37.82 32.89
N TYR A 365 -3.83 36.53 33.23
CA TYR A 365 -5.11 35.94 33.65
C TYR A 365 -5.64 36.62 34.91
N GLN A 366 -6.71 37.41 34.75
CA GLN A 366 -7.53 37.91 35.84
C GLN A 366 -8.79 37.05 35.93
N ASN A 367 -8.98 36.35 37.06
CA ASN A 367 -10.08 35.40 37.35
C ASN A 367 -11.44 35.80 36.69
N GLY A 368 -11.65 35.40 35.43
CA GLY A 368 -12.94 35.48 34.74
C GLY A 368 -13.32 36.79 34.04
N ASN A 369 -12.48 37.85 34.03
CA ASN A 369 -12.91 39.16 33.50
C ASN A 369 -12.59 39.42 32.01
N ASP A 370 -11.63 38.70 31.41
CA ASP A 370 -11.05 39.09 30.11
C ASP A 370 -11.44 38.16 28.94
N GLY A 371 -12.35 37.21 29.17
CA GLY A 371 -12.68 36.15 28.21
C GLY A 371 -11.56 35.10 28.03
N CYS A 372 -10.29 35.47 28.16
CA CYS A 372 -9.14 34.59 27.98
C CYS A 372 -9.00 33.51 29.08
N THR A 373 -8.75 32.25 28.67
CA THR A 373 -8.47 31.15 29.61
C THR A 373 -7.09 31.29 30.26
N LEU A 374 -6.87 30.63 31.41
CA LEU A 374 -5.59 30.68 32.14
C LEU A 374 -4.49 29.89 31.42
N TRP A 375 -4.84 28.74 30.84
CA TRP A 375 -3.89 27.91 30.11
C TRP A 375 -4.57 27.02 29.08
N PHE A 376 -3.76 26.61 28.10
CA PHE A 376 -3.99 25.46 27.24
C PHE A 376 -2.92 24.42 27.49
N LYS A 377 -3.31 23.15 27.56
CA LYS A 377 -2.40 22.01 27.66
C LYS A 377 -2.56 21.15 26.41
N TYR A 378 -1.44 20.96 25.72
CA TYR A 378 -1.37 20.29 24.44
C TYR A 378 -0.71 18.92 24.59
N ARG A 379 -1.26 17.93 23.88
CA ARG A 379 -0.67 16.62 23.68
C ARG A 379 -0.58 16.35 22.19
N THR A 380 0.62 16.05 21.71
CA THR A 380 0.85 16.01 20.27
C THR A 380 1.59 14.76 19.80
N ALA A 381 1.47 14.53 18.50
CA ALA A 381 2.27 13.60 17.71
C ALA A 381 2.69 14.29 16.41
N LEU A 382 3.78 13.83 15.81
CA LEU A 382 4.10 14.22 14.43
C LEU A 382 3.00 13.76 13.49
N ALA A 383 2.54 14.66 12.62
CA ALA A 383 1.67 14.34 11.50
C ALA A 383 2.49 14.15 10.22
N THR A 384 3.45 15.06 9.99
CA THR A 384 4.44 15.00 8.89
C THR A 384 5.81 15.40 9.43
N CYS A 385 6.86 15.38 8.59
CA CYS A 385 8.16 15.93 8.96
C CYS A 385 8.11 17.43 9.29
N ASP A 386 7.06 18.14 8.85
CA ASP A 386 6.96 19.60 8.95
C ASP A 386 5.68 20.03 9.69
N SER A 387 4.94 19.10 10.29
CA SER A 387 3.71 19.38 11.01
C SER A 387 3.47 18.48 12.21
N ILE A 388 2.82 19.05 13.22
CA ILE A 388 2.42 18.39 14.46
C ILE A 388 0.90 18.45 14.56
N GLU A 389 0.28 17.35 14.94
CA GLU A 389 -1.15 17.30 15.29
C GLU A 389 -1.35 16.85 16.72
N GLY A 390 -2.51 17.17 17.29
CA GLY A 390 -2.79 16.75 18.64
C GLY A 390 -4.13 17.20 19.18
N THR A 391 -4.25 17.08 20.50
CA THR A 391 -5.39 17.59 21.25
C THR A 391 -4.95 18.64 22.25
N TRP A 392 -5.85 19.57 22.52
CA TRP A 392 -5.70 20.56 23.57
C TRP A 392 -6.84 20.44 24.58
N ARG A 393 -6.55 20.83 25.81
CA ARG A 393 -7.55 21.11 26.84
C ARG A 393 -7.25 22.44 27.47
N ASN A 394 -8.26 23.22 27.84
CA ASN A 394 -8.07 24.47 28.56
C ASN A 394 -8.44 24.40 30.04
N TYR A 395 -8.09 25.45 30.78
CA TYR A 395 -8.39 25.57 32.21
C TYR A 395 -9.88 25.46 32.53
N SER A 396 -10.73 26.01 31.65
CA SER A 396 -12.18 26.00 31.79
C SER A 396 -12.82 24.64 31.47
N GLY A 397 -12.03 23.64 31.09
CA GLY A 397 -12.47 22.26 30.88
C GLY A 397 -12.79 21.88 29.43
N TYR A 398 -12.78 22.83 28.49
CA TYR A 398 -12.98 22.56 27.06
C TYR A 398 -11.79 21.84 26.45
N SER A 399 -12.03 21.13 25.35
CA SER A 399 -11.01 20.41 24.61
C SER A 399 -11.31 20.40 23.12
N GLY A 400 -10.26 20.29 22.31
CA GLY A 400 -10.36 20.16 20.86
C GLY A 400 -9.13 19.49 20.26
N SER A 401 -9.09 19.43 18.93
CA SER A 401 -7.94 19.01 18.15
C SER A 401 -7.24 20.23 17.54
N PHE A 402 -5.98 20.09 17.17
CA PHE A 402 -5.27 21.12 16.42
C PHE A 402 -4.19 20.49 15.55
N THR A 403 -3.80 21.24 14.52
CA THR A 403 -2.61 20.97 13.71
C THR A 403 -1.81 22.26 13.66
N MET A 404 -0.49 22.14 13.71
CA MET A 404 0.43 23.24 13.49
C MET A 404 1.55 22.85 12.54
N TRP A 405 1.99 23.81 11.74
CA TRP A 405 3.01 23.64 10.70
C TRP A 405 4.22 24.50 11.04
N LYS A 406 5.41 23.95 10.82
CA LYS A 406 6.63 24.73 10.95
C LYS A 406 6.69 25.72 9.80
N ARG A 407 6.91 27.00 10.12
CA ARG A 407 7.08 28.02 9.11
C ARG A 407 8.48 27.90 8.47
N PRO A 408 8.60 27.94 7.13
CA PRO A 408 9.89 28.03 6.46
C PRO A 408 10.68 29.26 6.92
N GLU A 409 12.00 29.13 7.04
CA GLU A 409 12.86 30.27 7.37
C GLU A 409 12.75 31.35 6.28
N GLY A 410 12.49 32.60 6.67
CA GLY A 410 12.41 33.76 5.76
C GLY A 410 11.01 34.13 5.28
N GLU A 411 9.97 33.35 5.57
CA GLU A 411 8.59 33.75 5.26
C GLU A 411 8.00 34.73 6.29
N ALA A 412 7.37 35.79 5.77
CA ALA A 412 6.71 36.80 6.58
C ALA A 412 5.47 36.25 7.30
N VAL A 413 5.16 36.81 8.48
CA VAL A 413 3.96 36.46 9.25
C VAL A 413 2.71 36.83 8.44
N SER A 414 2.05 35.84 7.84
CA SER A 414 0.75 35.99 7.21
C SER A 414 -0.33 35.53 8.19
N ARG A 415 -1.03 36.47 8.85
CA ARG A 415 -2.25 36.15 9.63
C ARG A 415 -3.41 35.88 8.67
N ALA A 416 -3.35 34.78 7.91
CA ALA A 416 -4.52 34.24 7.26
C ALA A 416 -5.38 33.56 8.34
N VAL A 417 -6.31 34.31 8.92
CA VAL A 417 -7.34 33.77 9.80
C VAL A 417 -8.19 32.83 8.94
N MET A 418 -7.97 31.52 9.03
CA MET A 418 -8.94 30.53 8.56
C MET A 418 -10.12 30.56 9.53
N ALA A 419 -10.96 31.59 9.41
CA ALA A 419 -12.20 31.73 10.17
C ALA A 419 -13.22 30.70 9.67
N GLY A 420 -13.02 29.44 10.04
CA GLY A 420 -14.06 28.43 10.10
C GLY A 420 -14.39 28.22 11.57
N CYS A 421 -15.53 28.74 12.02
CA CYS A 421 -16.01 28.61 13.39
C CYS A 421 -15.98 27.15 13.87
N ALA A 422 -14.94 26.78 14.63
CA ALA A 422 -14.94 25.58 15.44
C ALA A 422 -15.33 25.99 16.87
N GLU A 423 -16.46 25.46 17.35
CA GLU A 423 -16.89 25.60 18.73
C GLU A 423 -15.75 25.21 19.67
N GLY A 424 -15.36 26.14 20.54
CA GLY A 424 -14.15 26.04 21.36
C GLY A 424 -13.43 27.38 21.59
N HIS A 425 -13.92 28.45 20.95
CA HIS A 425 -13.38 29.79 21.14
C HIS A 425 -13.38 30.24 22.61
N ILE A 426 -12.34 31.02 22.85
CA ILE A 426 -11.99 31.83 24.01
C ILE A 426 -13.12 32.76 24.50
N THR A 427 -14.24 32.90 23.79
CA THR A 427 -15.34 33.77 24.24
C THR A 427 -16.47 32.95 24.86
N THR A 428 -16.77 33.22 26.14
CA THR A 428 -18.03 32.81 26.77
C THR A 428 -19.17 33.68 26.21
N GLY A 429 -19.70 33.37 25.02
CA GLY A 429 -20.86 34.05 24.44
C GLY A 429 -21.18 33.62 23.00
N PRO A 430 -22.46 33.60 22.57
CA PRO A 430 -22.89 33.02 21.31
C PRO A 430 -22.50 33.89 20.10
N CYS A 431 -21.97 33.28 19.04
CA CYS A 431 -21.68 33.94 17.78
C CYS A 431 -22.93 33.97 16.88
N ALA A 432 -23.21 35.14 16.31
CA ALA A 432 -24.28 35.36 15.34
C ALA A 432 -23.94 34.80 13.95
N GLU A 433 -24.97 34.37 13.22
CA GLU A 433 -24.92 33.69 11.92
C GLU A 433 -24.25 34.53 10.81
N GLY A 434 -23.40 33.88 10.01
CA GLY A 434 -23.09 34.29 8.63
C GLY A 434 -21.62 34.61 8.33
N SER A 435 -20.85 33.64 7.84
CA SER A 435 -19.81 33.89 6.82
C SER A 435 -19.36 32.59 6.16
N GLN A 436 -19.34 32.61 4.82
CA GLN A 436 -18.95 31.50 3.95
C GLN A 436 -17.43 31.43 3.81
N GLY A 437 -16.90 30.21 3.65
CA GLY A 437 -15.47 29.92 3.54
C GLY A 437 -14.81 30.51 2.30
N ILE A 438 -13.55 30.91 2.47
CA ILE A 438 -12.66 31.34 1.37
C ILE A 438 -11.38 30.51 1.44
N THR A 439 -11.06 29.85 0.33
CA THR A 439 -9.84 29.07 0.07
C THR A 439 -8.65 30.03 -0.17
N PRO A 440 -7.43 29.76 0.33
CA PRO A 440 -6.28 30.63 0.04
C PRO A 440 -5.80 30.45 -1.41
N THR A 441 -5.80 31.54 -2.18
CA THR A 441 -5.07 31.66 -3.45
C THR A 441 -3.62 32.06 -3.18
N SER A 442 -2.68 31.29 -3.73
CA SER A 442 -1.25 31.61 -3.77
C SER A 442 -0.99 32.93 -4.50
N VAL A 443 -0.25 33.84 -3.89
CA VAL A 443 0.34 35.01 -4.58
C VAL A 443 1.78 34.66 -4.94
N LYS A 444 2.08 34.66 -6.23
CA LYS A 444 3.45 34.63 -6.78
C LYS A 444 4.11 35.99 -6.57
N GLU A 445 5.39 35.99 -6.24
CA GLU A 445 6.37 36.88 -6.87
C GLU A 445 7.49 36.04 -7.48
#